data_AF-A0A2T2RG48-F1
#
_entry.id   AF-A0A2T2RG48-F1
#
_cell.length_a   1.000
_cell.length_b   1.000
_cell.length_c   1.000
_cell.angle_alpha   90.00
_cell.angle_beta   90.00
_cell.angle_gamma   90.00
#
_symmetry.space_group_name_H-M   'P 1'
#
loop_
_entity.id
_entity.type
_entity.pdbx_description
1 polymer ?
#
loop_
_entity_poly.entity_id
_entity_poly.type
_entity_poly.pdbx_seq_one_letter_code
_entity_poly.pdbx_strand_id
1 'polypeptide(L)' 'GLPVCGCGREPTVRLLTAGAERPTATEVAANPRSRSARLRAAERTAASLL' A
#
# COMPACT_ATOMS: atom_id res chain seq x y z
N GLY A 1 12.38 -17.49 14.36
CA GLY A 1 11.14 -17.19 13.61
C GLY A 1 10.75 -15.75 13.88
N LEU A 2 10.12 -15.08 12.92
CA LEU A 2 9.49 -13.78 13.18
C LEU A 2 8.26 -13.97 14.07
N PRO A 3 7.90 -13.00 14.93
CA PRO A 3 6.70 -13.11 15.76
C PRO A 3 5.46 -13.17 14.87
N VAL A 4 4.63 -14.19 15.09
CA VAL A 4 3.31 -14.29 14.47
C VAL A 4 2.28 -13.61 15.36
N CYS A 5 1.33 -12.91 14.75
CA CYS A 5 0.24 -12.28 15.48
C CYS A 5 -0.64 -13.35 16.14
N GLY A 6 -0.88 -13.24 17.45
CA GLY A 6 -1.72 -14.15 18.23
C GLY A 6 -2.94 -13.49 18.90
N CYS A 7 -3.26 -12.24 18.55
CA CYS A 7 -4.33 -11.47 19.22
C CYS A 7 -5.74 -11.72 18.67
N GLY A 8 -5.89 -12.60 17.67
CA GLY A 8 -7.18 -12.97 17.08
C GLY A 8 -7.85 -11.89 16.22
N ARG A 9 -7.23 -10.72 16.02
CA ARG A 9 -7.78 -9.67 15.15
C ARG A 9 -7.53 -10.00 13.69
N GLU A 10 -8.55 -9.82 12.87
CA GLU A 10 -8.46 -9.95 11.42
C GLU A 10 -8.03 -8.61 10.77
N PRO A 11 -7.22 -8.64 9.70
CA PRO A 11 -6.87 -7.43 8.96
C PRO A 11 -8.11 -6.78 8.34
N THR A 12 -8.32 -5.49 8.60
CA THR A 12 -9.43 -4.70 8.03
C THR A 12 -9.16 -4.24 6.59
N VAL A 13 -7.93 -4.42 6.10
CA VAL A 13 -7.53 -4.10 4.73
C VAL A 13 -6.57 -5.15 4.18
N ARG A 14 -6.60 -5.36 2.85
CA ARG A 14 -5.59 -6.11 2.11
C ARG A 14 -4.79 -5.15 1.24
N LEU A 15 -3.46 -5.17 1.37
CA LEU A 15 -2.58 -4.32 0.57
C LEU A 15 -2.64 -4.75 -0.90
N LEU A 16 -2.81 -3.77 -1.79
CA LEU A 16 -2.77 -3.98 -3.25
C LEU A 16 -1.38 -3.71 -3.81
N THR A 17 -0.56 -2.94 -3.10
CA THR A 17 0.82 -2.61 -3.49
C THR A 17 1.81 -3.13 -2.45
N ALA A 18 2.94 -3.68 -2.88
CA ALA A 18 4.03 -4.16 -2.01
C ALA A 18 4.90 -2.97 -1.54
N GLY A 19 4.27 -2.05 -0.80
CA GLY A 19 4.86 -0.77 -0.44
C GLY A 19 4.32 0.37 -1.30
N ALA A 20 5.17 1.35 -1.61
CA ALA A 20 4.80 2.49 -2.43
C ALA A 20 5.26 2.34 -3.88
N GLU A 21 4.32 2.44 -4.81
CA GLU A 21 4.63 2.60 -6.23
C GLU A 21 5.27 3.97 -6.46
N ARG A 22 6.31 3.98 -7.28
CA ARG A 22 7.09 5.17 -7.64
C ARG A 22 6.80 5.56 -9.08
N PRO A 23 6.87 6.86 -9.41
CA PRO A 23 6.76 7.30 -10.80
C PRO A 23 7.88 6.70 -11.64
N THR A 24 7.59 6.47 -12.92
CA THR A 24 8.60 6.02 -13.88
C THR A 24 9.55 7.16 -14.26
N ALA A 25 10.71 6.83 -14.83
CA ALA A 25 11.63 7.85 -15.32
C ALA A 25 10.98 8.77 -16.38
N THR A 26 10.17 8.20 -17.27
CA THR A 26 9.43 8.95 -18.30
C THR A 26 8.41 9.90 -17.69
N GLU A 27 7.69 9.46 -16.66
CA GLU A 27 6.72 10.29 -15.95
C GLU A 27 7.39 11.48 -15.23
N VAL A 28 8.56 11.24 -14.61
CA VAL A 28 9.34 12.30 -13.97
C VAL A 28 9.87 13.31 -14.99
N ALA A 29 10.29 12.85 -16.17
CA ALA A 29 10.74 13.74 -17.24
C ALA A 29 9.61 14.64 -17.77
N ALA A 30 8.40 14.07 -17.96
CA ALA A 30 7.23 14.82 -18.43
C ALA A 30 6.62 15.72 -17.32
N ASN A 31 6.74 15.32 -16.06
CA ASN A 31 6.20 16.04 -14.90
C ASN A 31 7.19 15.98 -13.73
N PRO A 32 8.16 16.92 -13.64
CA PRO A 32 9.18 16.92 -12.57
C PRO A 32 8.62 16.94 -11.14
N ARG A 33 7.39 17.44 -10.97
CA ARG A 33 6.67 17.48 -9.68
C ARG A 33 6.36 16.07 -9.16
N SER A 34 6.25 15.09 -10.05
CA SER A 34 5.93 13.70 -9.71
C SER A 34 7.07 12.97 -8.99
N ARG A 35 8.33 13.44 -9.09
CA ARG A 35 9.53 12.77 -8.53
C ARG A 35 9.37 12.26 -7.09
N SER A 36 8.63 13.01 -6.28
CA SER A 36 8.41 12.74 -4.85
C SER A 36 7.16 11.89 -4.58
N ALA A 37 6.34 11.61 -5.58
CA ALA A 37 5.09 10.87 -5.44
C ALA A 37 5.32 9.44 -4.95
N ARG A 38 4.42 8.96 -4.09
CA ARG A 38 4.43 7.62 -3.50
C ARG A 38 2.99 7.12 -3.43
N LEU A 39 2.58 6.31 -4.39
CA LEU A 39 1.22 5.76 -4.44
C LEU A 39 1.14 4.49 -3.57
N ARG A 40 0.12 4.40 -2.72
CA ARG A 40 -0.18 3.21 -1.92
C ARG A 40 -1.66 2.92 -2.04
N ALA A 41 -2.01 1.65 -2.20
CA ALA A 41 -3.39 1.22 -2.30
C ALA A 41 -3.66 -0.02 -1.44
N ALA A 42 -4.86 -0.07 -0.90
CA ALA A 42 -5.38 -1.20 -0.15
C ALA A 42 -6.89 -1.33 -0.42
N GLU A 43 -7.38 -2.55 -0.41
CA GLU A 43 -8.82 -2.82 -0.42
C GLU A 43 -9.32 -3.05 1.01
N ARG A 44 -10.57 -2.65 1.28
CA ARG A 44 -11.23 -2.95 2.55
C ARG A 44 -11.68 -4.41 2.58
N THR A 45 -11.45 -5.10 3.68
CA THR A 45 -11.95 -6.47 3.89
C THR A 45 -13.31 -6.45 4.58
N ALA A 46 -14.02 -7.58 4.55
CA ALA A 46 -15.29 -7.75 5.26
C ALA A 46 -15.15 -7.58 6.78
N ALA A 47 -13.97 -7.89 7.35
CA ALA A 47 -13.67 -7.72 8.77
C ALA A 47 -13.81 -6.27 9.26
N SER A 48 -13.84 -5.29 8.36
CA SER A 48 -14.05 -3.88 8.71
C SER A 48 -15.53 -3.48 8.86
N LEU A 49 -16.47 -4.36 8.54
CA LEU A 49 -17.91 -4.11 8.61
C LEU A 49 -18.57 -4.68 9.89
N LEU A 50 -17.78 -5.38 10.70
CA LEU A 50 -18.13 -5.96 12.00
C LEU A 50 -17.66 -5.03 13.12
#